data_AF-A0A1V9Y4I6-F1
#
_entry.id   AF-A0A1V9Y4I6-F1
#
_cell.length_a   1.000
_cell.length_b   1.000
_cell.length_c   1.000
_cell.angle_alpha   90.00
_cell.angle_beta   90.00
_cell.angle_gamma   90.00
#
_symmetry.space_group_name_H-M   'P 1'
#
loop_
_entity.id
_entity.type
_entity.pdbx_description
1 polymer ?
#
loop_
_entity_poly.entity_id
_entity_poly.type
_entity_poly.pdbx_seq_one_letter_code
_entity_poly.pdbx_strand_id
1 'polypeptide(L)'
;MLSLLRASSVRAGSRAAFRASVVTTRVFVPQTSSAIHFFSTQRESELQAENTKLKAEIAELQKKLENKPGKFMAVIQANGLPFLVWWTTLYGASGFTIYYGLSSGWFGGSDAVDLIRGLGLDKYVDLESLNPEYGNIAIAVVLNEILETVRFPFCLATTPMIKRAWAKVRNQPTEASP
;
A
#
# COMPACT_ATOMS: atom_id res chain seq x y z
N MET A 1 33.37 30.17 -20.06
CA MET A 1 33.10 28.96 -19.25
C MET A 1 32.46 27.93 -20.16
N LEU A 2 33.11 26.75 -20.28
CA LEU A 2 32.58 25.40 -20.60
C LEU A 2 31.60 25.26 -21.80
N SER A 3 31.69 24.31 -22.73
CA SER A 3 32.21 22.96 -22.67
C SER A 3 32.36 22.46 -24.12
N LEU A 4 33.48 21.80 -24.42
CA LEU A 4 33.80 21.23 -25.73
C LEU A 4 33.20 19.83 -25.85
N LEU A 5 32.24 19.68 -26.75
CA LEU A 5 31.94 18.42 -27.44
C LEU A 5 33.12 18.10 -28.36
N ARG A 6 33.72 16.92 -28.23
CA ARG A 6 34.65 16.42 -29.25
C ARG A 6 34.23 15.03 -29.70
N ALA A 7 33.69 15.02 -30.92
CA ALA A 7 33.41 13.83 -31.69
C ALA A 7 34.69 13.21 -32.26
N SER A 8 34.58 11.90 -32.42
CA SER A 8 35.36 10.92 -33.18
C SER A 8 36.11 11.41 -34.43
N SER A 9 37.32 10.89 -34.65
CA SER A 9 37.57 9.78 -35.60
C SER A 9 39.06 9.59 -35.95
N VAL A 10 39.48 8.32 -35.89
CA VAL A 10 40.28 7.54 -36.85
C VAL A 10 41.51 8.19 -37.51
N ARG A 11 42.70 7.59 -37.30
CA ARG A 11 43.46 6.97 -38.42
C ARG A 11 44.65 6.09 -38.00
N ALA A 12 44.64 4.90 -38.60
CA ALA A 12 45.76 4.21 -39.25
C ALA A 12 47.09 4.09 -38.49
N GLY A 13 47.26 2.95 -37.81
CA GLY A 13 48.55 2.42 -37.39
C GLY A 13 49.02 1.34 -38.36
N SER A 14 50.10 1.66 -39.07
CA SER A 14 50.79 0.82 -40.06
C SER A 14 51.40 -0.44 -39.45
N ARG A 15 51.38 -1.53 -40.23
CA ARG A 15 52.08 -2.79 -39.97
C ARG A 15 53.60 -2.56 -39.88
N ALA A 16 54.23 -3.09 -38.84
CA ALA A 16 55.67 -3.36 -38.83
C ALA A 16 55.96 -4.66 -38.07
N ALA A 17 56.86 -5.42 -38.69
CA ALA A 17 57.20 -6.82 -38.46
C ALA A 17 57.54 -7.22 -37.02
N PHE A 18 57.05 -8.41 -36.66
CA PHE A 18 57.59 -9.26 -35.62
C PHE A 18 59.08 -9.52 -35.85
N ARG A 19 59.91 -9.17 -34.87
CA ARG A 19 61.20 -9.82 -34.63
C ARG A 19 61.20 -10.31 -33.19
N ALA A 20 61.07 -11.63 -33.06
CA ALA A 20 61.16 -12.35 -31.81
C ALA A 20 62.57 -12.19 -31.24
N SER A 21 62.68 -11.48 -30.12
CA SER A 21 63.84 -11.55 -29.26
C SER A 21 63.36 -12.18 -27.96
N VAL A 22 63.65 -13.47 -27.81
CA VAL A 22 63.43 -14.24 -26.58
C VAL A 22 64.41 -13.68 -25.55
N VAL A 23 63.95 -12.71 -24.77
CA VAL A 23 64.60 -12.30 -23.53
C VAL A 23 63.79 -12.94 -22.42
N THR A 24 64.36 -14.00 -21.84
CA THR A 24 63.86 -14.66 -20.63
C THR A 24 64.05 -13.71 -19.46
N THR A 25 63.19 -12.70 -19.35
CA THR A 25 63.04 -11.92 -18.12
C THR A 25 62.27 -12.82 -17.16
N ARG A 26 63.00 -13.45 -16.22
CA ARG A 26 62.36 -14.01 -15.03
C ARG A 26 61.67 -12.87 -14.31
N VAL A 27 60.36 -12.70 -14.54
CA VAL A 27 59.51 -11.87 -13.70
C VAL A 27 59.51 -12.56 -12.35
N PHE A 28 60.32 -12.05 -11.43
CA PHE A 28 60.15 -12.32 -10.02
C PHE A 28 58.79 -11.72 -9.65
N VAL A 29 57.75 -12.55 -9.63
CA VAL A 29 56.48 -12.20 -9.01
C VAL A 29 56.79 -12.11 -7.53
N PRO A 30 56.81 -10.92 -6.89
CA PRO A 30 56.87 -10.88 -5.45
C PRO A 30 55.63 -11.64 -4.98
N GLN A 31 55.86 -12.70 -4.22
CA GLN A 31 54.83 -13.55 -3.64
C GLN A 31 54.12 -12.76 -2.53
N THR A 32 53.39 -11.70 -2.89
CA THR A 32 52.52 -10.93 -1.98
C THR A 32 51.12 -11.54 -1.97
N SER A 33 51.02 -12.85 -1.77
CA SER A 33 49.73 -13.55 -1.75
C SER A 33 49.10 -13.62 -0.35
N SER A 34 49.83 -13.25 0.70
CA SER A 34 49.34 -13.43 2.08
C SER A 34 48.57 -12.21 2.61
N ALA A 35 48.97 -10.99 2.25
CA ALA A 35 48.34 -9.77 2.75
C ALA A 35 47.01 -9.44 2.06
N ILE A 36 46.89 -9.72 0.75
CA ILE A 36 45.65 -9.47 -0.02
C ILE A 36 44.54 -10.44 0.40
N HIS A 37 44.89 -11.70 0.65
CA HIS A 37 43.93 -12.73 1.07
C HIS A 37 43.46 -12.53 2.52
N PHE A 38 44.33 -12.02 3.40
CA PHE A 38 43.95 -11.67 4.77
C PHE A 38 42.91 -10.53 4.79
N PHE A 39 43.13 -9.49 3.97
CA PHE A 39 42.21 -8.34 3.87
C PHE A 39 40.86 -8.71 3.22
N SER A 40 40.85 -9.63 2.24
CA SER A 40 39.60 -10.13 1.64
C SER A 40 38.83 -11.01 2.61
N THR A 41 39.49 -11.91 3.34
CA THR A 41 38.84 -12.76 4.36
C THR A 41 38.29 -11.92 5.52
N GLN A 42 39.01 -10.89 5.96
CA GLN A 42 38.53 -9.97 6.99
C GLN A 42 37.29 -9.20 6.51
N ARG A 43 37.33 -8.63 5.30
CA ARG A 43 36.18 -7.94 4.69
C ARG A 43 34.98 -8.85 4.46
N GLU A 44 35.20 -10.10 4.04
CA GLU A 44 34.14 -11.10 3.89
C GLU A 44 33.49 -11.46 5.23
N SER A 45 34.29 -11.56 6.30
CA SER A 45 33.76 -11.80 7.65
C SER A 45 32.94 -10.61 8.17
N GLU A 46 33.38 -9.37 7.90
CA GLU A 46 32.65 -8.15 8.24
C GLU A 46 31.34 -8.04 7.43
N LEU A 47 31.37 -8.33 6.13
CA LEU A 47 30.19 -8.36 5.27
C LEU A 47 29.21 -9.46 5.68
N GLN A 48 29.69 -10.61 6.15
CA GLN A 48 28.83 -11.67 6.68
C GLN A 48 28.22 -11.26 8.03
N ALA A 49 28.97 -10.60 8.90
CA ALA A 49 28.46 -10.03 10.14
C ALA A 49 27.40 -8.93 9.89
N GLU A 50 27.61 -8.08 8.90
CA GLU A 50 26.64 -7.07 8.49
C GLU A 50 25.39 -7.70 7.87
N ASN A 51 25.54 -8.68 6.99
CA ASN A 51 24.41 -9.41 6.40
C ASN A 51 23.58 -10.16 7.44
N THR A 52 24.20 -10.75 8.46
CA THR A 52 23.48 -11.42 9.55
C THR A 52 22.75 -10.43 10.43
N LYS A 53 23.37 -9.28 10.74
CA LYS A 53 22.73 -8.18 11.47
C LYS A 53 21.53 -7.60 10.71
N LEU A 54 21.69 -7.32 9.42
CA LEU A 54 20.62 -6.79 8.57
C LEU A 54 19.47 -7.80 8.42
N LYS A 55 19.77 -9.10 8.27
CA LYS A 55 18.72 -10.14 8.26
C LYS A 55 17.98 -10.22 9.59
N ALA A 56 18.67 -10.08 10.72
CA ALA A 56 18.04 -10.02 12.03
C ALA A 56 17.13 -8.79 12.18
N GLU A 57 17.58 -7.62 11.72
CA GLU A 57 16.79 -6.38 11.74
C GLU A 57 15.57 -6.46 10.81
N ILE A 58 15.70 -7.04 9.62
CA ILE A 58 14.58 -7.29 8.70
C ILE A 58 13.57 -8.24 9.36
N ALA A 59 14.02 -9.34 9.98
CA ALA A 59 13.14 -10.28 10.65
C ALA A 59 12.41 -9.64 11.85
N GLU A 60 13.09 -8.76 12.60
CA GLU A 60 12.47 -7.99 13.68
C GLU A 60 11.44 -6.99 13.15
N LEU A 61 11.76 -6.28 12.07
CA LEU A 61 10.84 -5.34 11.43
C LEU A 61 9.62 -6.03 10.82
N GLN A 62 9.80 -7.22 10.23
CA GLN A 62 8.71 -8.06 9.73
C GLN A 62 7.78 -8.49 10.87
N LYS A 63 8.32 -8.96 12.01
CA LYS A 63 7.51 -9.28 13.20
C LYS A 63 6.78 -8.07 13.76
N LYS A 64 7.39 -6.88 13.72
CA LYS A 64 6.73 -5.63 14.15
C LYS A 64 5.63 -5.18 13.17
N LEU A 65 5.76 -5.49 11.89
CA LEU A 65 4.73 -5.24 10.87
C LEU A 65 3.56 -6.20 10.99
N GLU A 66 3.83 -7.50 11.20
CA GLU A 66 2.80 -8.53 11.41
C GLU A 66 1.94 -8.25 12.65
N ASN A 67 2.54 -7.69 13.70
CA ASN A 67 1.84 -7.35 14.94
C ASN A 67 1.14 -5.99 14.92
N LYS A 68 1.26 -5.19 13.84
CA LYS A 68 0.53 -3.92 13.75
C LYS A 68 -0.91 -4.21 13.33
N PRO A 69 -1.91 -3.85 14.16
CA PRO A 69 -3.30 -3.93 13.73
C PRO A 69 -3.46 -3.12 12.44
N GLY A 70 -4.16 -3.68 11.46
CA GLY A 70 -4.42 -2.99 10.19
C GLY A 70 -4.96 -1.58 10.43
N LYS A 71 -4.76 -0.66 9.47
CA LYS A 71 -5.09 0.77 9.62
C LYS A 71 -6.49 1.02 10.21
N PHE A 72 -7.48 0.21 9.82
CA PHE A 72 -8.84 0.26 10.36
C PHE A 72 -8.94 -0.20 11.82
N MET A 73 -8.29 -1.31 12.19
CA MET A 73 -8.25 -1.78 13.58
C MET A 73 -7.49 -0.83 14.50
N ALA A 74 -6.44 -0.18 14.02
CA ALA A 74 -5.75 0.87 14.78
C ALA A 74 -6.69 2.05 15.10
N VAL A 75 -7.56 2.44 14.14
CA VAL A 75 -8.56 3.49 14.34
C VAL A 75 -9.62 3.08 15.36
N ILE A 76 -10.09 1.83 15.31
CA ILE A 76 -11.03 1.29 16.30
C ILE A 76 -10.40 1.29 17.69
N GLN A 77 -9.16 0.82 17.83
CA GLN A 77 -8.45 0.82 19.11
C GLN A 77 -8.26 2.24 19.67
N ALA A 78 -7.99 3.23 18.81
CA ALA A 78 -7.80 4.61 19.23
C ALA A 78 -9.10 5.32 19.62
N ASN A 79 -10.22 5.01 18.97
CA ASN A 79 -11.48 5.72 19.16
C ASN A 79 -12.51 4.96 20.01
N GLY A 80 -12.37 3.64 20.12
CA GLY A 80 -13.21 2.76 20.92
C GLY A 80 -14.62 2.55 20.35
N LEU A 81 -15.50 2.06 21.22
CA LEU A 81 -16.89 1.72 20.90
C LEU A 81 -17.71 2.87 20.27
N PRO A 82 -17.56 4.16 20.67
CA PRO A 82 -18.31 5.25 20.04
C PRO A 82 -18.06 5.38 18.53
N PHE A 83 -16.82 5.12 18.09
CA PHE A 83 -16.50 5.10 16.67
C PHE A 83 -17.18 3.94 15.94
N LEU A 84 -17.12 2.73 16.49
CA LEU A 84 -17.74 1.55 15.89
C LEU A 84 -19.24 1.71 15.68
N VAL A 85 -19.93 2.25 16.69
CA VAL A 85 -21.37 2.48 16.61
C VAL A 85 -21.65 3.53 15.54
N TRP A 86 -20.93 4.64 15.55
CA TRP A 86 -21.12 5.69 14.54
C TRP A 86 -20.82 5.23 13.12
N TRP A 87 -19.72 4.51 12.94
CA TRP A 87 -19.33 3.89 11.69
C TRP A 87 -20.44 2.99 11.14
N THR A 88 -20.94 2.09 11.98
CA THR A 88 -22.01 1.14 11.61
C THR A 88 -23.31 1.86 11.32
N THR A 89 -23.66 2.90 12.09
CA THR A 89 -24.82 3.73 11.83
C THR A 89 -24.72 4.42 10.48
N LEU A 90 -23.59 5.03 10.15
CA LEU A 90 -23.37 5.65 8.84
C LEU A 90 -23.43 4.61 7.73
N TYR A 91 -22.82 3.43 7.92
CA TYR A 91 -22.85 2.33 6.95
C TYR A 91 -24.27 1.86 6.66
N GLY A 92 -25.05 1.59 7.71
CA GLY A 92 -26.42 1.13 7.59
C GLY A 92 -27.33 2.21 7.01
N ALA A 93 -27.19 3.46 7.45
CA ALA A 93 -27.97 4.57 6.94
C ALA A 93 -27.73 4.80 5.45
N SER A 94 -26.47 4.85 5.00
CA SER A 94 -26.17 5.03 3.59
C SER A 94 -26.65 3.86 2.73
N GLY A 95 -26.39 2.62 3.16
CA GLY A 95 -26.85 1.43 2.44
C GLY A 95 -28.38 1.38 2.32
N PHE A 96 -29.09 1.67 3.41
CA PHE A 96 -30.55 1.74 3.43
C PHE A 96 -31.07 2.85 2.51
N THR A 97 -30.49 4.05 2.56
CA THR A 97 -30.91 5.17 1.69
C THR A 97 -30.71 4.85 0.21
N ILE A 98 -29.58 4.23 -0.15
CA ILE A 98 -29.32 3.82 -1.54
C ILE A 98 -30.33 2.76 -1.97
N TYR A 99 -30.50 1.69 -1.18
CA TYR A 99 -31.45 0.63 -1.47
C TYR A 99 -32.89 1.14 -1.61
N TYR A 100 -33.32 2.00 -0.68
CA TYR A 100 -34.65 2.59 -0.70
C TYR A 100 -34.84 3.49 -1.92
N GLY A 101 -33.84 4.30 -2.27
CA GLY A 101 -33.88 5.15 -3.45
C GLY A 101 -33.94 4.34 -4.75
N LEU A 102 -33.22 3.23 -4.85
CA LEU A 102 -33.31 2.30 -5.99
C LEU A 102 -34.70 1.65 -6.04
N SER A 103 -35.20 1.15 -4.90
CA SER A 103 -36.50 0.48 -4.81
C SER A 103 -37.69 1.42 -5.05
N SER A 104 -37.52 2.71 -4.73
CA SER A 104 -38.55 3.75 -4.92
C SER A 104 -38.44 4.47 -6.27
N GLY A 105 -37.49 4.07 -7.13
CA GLY A 105 -37.28 4.67 -8.45
C GLY A 105 -36.80 6.12 -8.42
N TRP A 106 -36.18 6.57 -7.33
CA TRP A 106 -35.67 7.96 -7.19
C TRP A 106 -34.45 8.22 -8.07
N PHE A 107 -33.64 7.20 -8.31
CA PHE A 107 -32.58 7.25 -9.30
C PHE A 107 -33.24 6.90 -10.64
N GLY A 108 -33.44 7.91 -11.49
CA GLY A 108 -34.18 7.75 -12.75
C GLY A 108 -33.60 6.66 -13.65
N GLY A 109 -34.45 5.71 -14.04
CA GLY A 109 -34.07 4.47 -14.73
C GLY A 109 -34.50 3.28 -13.88
N SER A 110 -35.56 2.59 -14.29
CA SER A 110 -36.33 1.60 -13.53
C SER A 110 -35.57 0.30 -13.16
N ASP A 111 -34.26 0.25 -13.32
CA ASP A 111 -33.44 -0.89 -12.97
C ASP A 111 -32.07 -0.43 -12.49
N ALA A 112 -31.60 -1.00 -11.38
CA ALA A 112 -30.28 -0.71 -10.86
C ALA A 112 -29.17 -1.04 -11.88
N VAL A 113 -29.44 -1.98 -12.81
CA VAL A 113 -28.59 -2.30 -13.97
C VAL A 113 -28.32 -1.07 -14.85
N ASP A 114 -29.32 -0.22 -15.07
CA ASP A 114 -29.16 0.98 -15.91
C ASP A 114 -28.28 2.02 -15.22
N LEU A 115 -28.32 2.11 -13.90
CA LEU A 115 -27.43 2.98 -13.12
C LEU A 115 -25.97 2.51 -13.22
N ILE A 116 -25.70 1.21 -13.14
CA ILE A 116 -24.34 0.66 -13.32
C ILE A 116 -23.81 0.95 -14.72
N ARG A 117 -24.64 0.77 -15.76
CA ARG A 117 -24.27 1.10 -17.14
C ARG A 117 -24.01 2.59 -17.32
N GLY A 118 -24.86 3.44 -16.74
CA GLY A 118 -24.71 4.89 -16.77
C GLY A 118 -23.42 5.39 -16.11
N LEU A 119 -22.95 4.69 -15.07
CA LEU A 119 -21.69 4.97 -14.38
C LEU A 119 -20.46 4.29 -15.02
N GLY A 120 -20.65 3.47 -16.05
CA GLY A 120 -19.58 2.70 -16.69
C GLY A 120 -18.95 1.63 -15.77
N LEU A 121 -19.73 1.17 -14.79
CA LEU A 121 -19.33 0.16 -13.81
C LEU A 121 -19.57 -1.27 -14.31
N ASP A 122 -20.21 -1.43 -15.47
CA ASP A 122 -20.44 -2.67 -16.21
C ASP A 122 -19.16 -3.43 -16.56
N LYS A 123 -18.02 -2.75 -16.57
CA LYS A 123 -16.69 -3.35 -16.75
C LYS A 123 -16.15 -4.07 -15.51
N TYR A 124 -16.71 -3.77 -14.35
CA TYR A 124 -16.26 -4.30 -13.05
C TYR A 124 -17.29 -5.23 -12.42
N VAL A 125 -18.55 -5.18 -12.89
CA VAL A 125 -19.67 -5.97 -12.39
C VAL A 125 -20.29 -6.74 -13.54
N ASP A 126 -20.35 -8.06 -13.41
CA ASP A 126 -21.03 -8.90 -14.39
C ASP A 126 -22.55 -8.75 -14.26
N LEU A 127 -23.11 -7.93 -15.14
CA LEU A 127 -24.53 -7.61 -15.21
C LEU A 127 -25.41 -8.81 -15.61
N GLU A 128 -24.86 -9.83 -16.30
CA GLU A 128 -25.65 -11.01 -16.72
C GLU A 128 -25.84 -12.00 -15.56
N SER A 129 -24.93 -11.98 -14.58
CA SER A 129 -25.02 -12.79 -13.36
C SER A 129 -25.98 -12.22 -12.29
N LEU A 130 -26.47 -11.01 -12.51
CA LEU A 130 -27.21 -10.22 -11.54
C LEU A 130 -28.68 -10.68 -11.52
N ASN A 131 -29.08 -11.36 -10.45
CA ASN A 131 -30.46 -11.82 -10.28
C ASN A 131 -31.42 -10.61 -10.24
N PRO A 132 -32.42 -10.52 -11.13
CA PRO A 132 -33.38 -9.40 -11.18
C PRO A 132 -34.12 -9.15 -9.87
N GLU A 133 -34.35 -10.18 -9.06
CA GLU A 133 -35.06 -10.08 -7.77
C GLU A 133 -34.23 -9.40 -6.68
N TYR A 134 -32.89 -9.50 -6.77
CA TYR A 134 -31.95 -8.95 -5.78
C TYR A 134 -31.02 -7.88 -6.36
N GLY A 135 -31.26 -7.42 -7.59
CA GLY A 135 -30.41 -6.47 -8.27
C GLY A 135 -30.25 -5.16 -7.51
N ASN A 136 -31.35 -4.64 -6.96
CA ASN A 136 -31.32 -3.43 -6.13
C ASN A 136 -30.44 -3.59 -4.89
N ILE A 137 -30.42 -4.78 -4.27
CA ILE A 137 -29.60 -5.04 -3.08
C ILE A 137 -28.12 -5.11 -3.47
N ALA A 138 -27.79 -5.90 -4.50
CA ALA A 138 -26.41 -6.05 -4.95
C ALA A 138 -25.81 -4.69 -5.34
N ILE A 139 -26.57 -3.87 -6.05
CA ILE A 139 -26.12 -2.56 -6.52
C ILE A 139 -26.07 -1.56 -5.37
N ALA A 140 -27.02 -1.62 -4.42
CA ALA A 140 -26.92 -0.85 -3.19
C ALA A 140 -25.65 -1.17 -2.40
N VAL A 141 -25.26 -2.45 -2.31
CA VAL A 141 -24.00 -2.84 -1.65
C VAL A 141 -22.80 -2.26 -2.39
N VAL A 142 -22.71 -2.42 -3.72
CA VAL A 142 -21.58 -1.87 -4.50
C VAL A 142 -21.46 -0.35 -4.34
N LEU A 143 -22.57 0.37 -4.46
CA LEU A 143 -22.60 1.82 -4.28
C LEU A 143 -22.25 2.22 -2.84
N ASN A 144 -22.67 1.44 -1.85
CA ASN A 144 -22.35 1.66 -0.44
C ASN A 144 -20.85 1.45 -0.14
N GLU A 145 -20.19 0.52 -0.84
CA GLU A 145 -18.74 0.32 -0.78
C GLU A 145 -17.97 1.44 -1.52
N ILE A 146 -18.46 1.91 -2.67
CA ILE A 146 -17.86 3.09 -3.34
C ILE A 146 -17.92 4.32 -2.41
N LEU A 147 -19.06 4.50 -1.74
CA LEU A 147 -19.26 5.57 -0.78
C LEU A 147 -18.33 5.46 0.44
N GLU A 148 -17.73 4.31 0.72
CA GLU A 148 -16.74 4.14 1.79
C GLU A 148 -15.60 5.15 1.68
N THR A 149 -15.16 5.45 0.45
CA THR A 149 -14.06 6.39 0.18
C THR A 149 -14.33 7.78 0.77
N VAL A 150 -15.61 8.19 0.81
CA VAL A 150 -16.05 9.47 1.38
C VAL A 150 -16.51 9.30 2.83
N ARG A 151 -17.23 8.21 3.11
CA ARG A 151 -17.78 7.88 4.43
C ARG A 151 -16.67 7.72 5.47
N PHE A 152 -15.53 7.11 5.11
CA PHE A 152 -14.45 6.86 6.06
C PHE A 152 -13.80 8.14 6.61
N PRO A 153 -13.31 9.06 5.76
CA PRO A 153 -12.85 10.37 6.21
C PRO A 153 -13.92 11.15 6.98
N PHE A 154 -15.18 11.10 6.53
CA PHE A 154 -16.28 11.79 7.20
C PHE A 154 -16.53 11.25 8.62
N CYS A 155 -16.55 9.92 8.77
CA CYS A 155 -16.71 9.27 10.07
C CYS A 155 -15.56 9.67 11.01
N LEU A 156 -14.32 9.63 10.54
CA LEU A 156 -13.16 10.05 11.32
C LEU A 156 -13.26 11.51 11.77
N ALA A 157 -13.61 12.42 10.85
CA ALA A 157 -13.75 13.84 11.15
C ALA A 157 -14.84 14.13 12.20
N THR A 158 -15.93 13.35 12.18
CA THR A 158 -17.09 13.53 13.08
C THR A 158 -16.98 12.72 14.38
N THR A 159 -16.02 11.80 14.48
CA THR A 159 -15.80 10.96 15.67
C THR A 159 -15.62 11.74 16.98
N PRO A 160 -14.87 12.87 17.04
CA PRO A 160 -14.73 13.65 18.27
C PRO A 160 -16.06 14.18 18.80
N MET A 161 -16.97 14.57 17.90
CA MET A 161 -18.31 15.04 18.26
C MET A 161 -19.13 13.91 18.88
N ILE A 162 -19.10 12.73 18.27
CA ILE A 162 -19.80 11.55 18.81
C ILE A 162 -19.22 11.11 20.15
N LYS A 163 -17.89 11.12 20.32
CA LYS A 163 -17.26 10.81 21.61
C LYS A 163 -17.74 11.75 22.73
N ARG A 164 -17.91 13.05 22.43
CA ARG A 164 -18.47 14.02 23.38
C ARG A 164 -19.93 13.72 23.72
N ALA A 165 -20.76 13.43 22.71
CA ALA A 165 -22.16 13.06 22.91
C ALA A 165 -22.29 11.78 23.75
N TRP A 166 -21.48 10.76 23.44
CA TRP A 166 -21.44 9.50 24.16
C TRP A 166 -21.07 9.67 25.63
N ALA A 167 -20.04 10.49 25.90
CA ALA A 167 -19.65 10.80 27.27
C ALA A 167 -20.76 11.52 28.04
N LYS A 168 -21.47 12.44 27.39
CA LYS A 168 -22.61 13.14 27.99
C LYS A 168 -23.74 12.18 28.39
N VAL A 169 -24.10 11.23 27.52
CA VAL A 169 -25.14 10.23 27.80
C VAL A 169 -24.71 9.30 28.94
N ARG A 170 -23.47 8.82 28.92
CA ARG A 170 -22.97 7.90 29.96
C ARG A 170 -22.86 8.55 31.34
N ASN A 171 -22.55 9.84 31.40
CA ASN A 171 -22.33 10.56 32.64
C ASN A 171 -23.60 11.27 33.16
N GLN A 172 -24.78 11.01 32.56
CA GLN A 172 -26.01 11.55 33.15
C GLN A 172 -26.21 10.90 34.53
N PRO A 173 -26.41 11.70 35.59
CA PRO A 173 -26.80 11.12 36.87
C PRO A 173 -28.11 10.37 36.64
N THR A 174 -28.17 9.12 37.06
CA THR A 174 -29.42 8.38 37.12
C THR A 174 -30.33 9.17 38.05
N GLU A 175 -31.21 10.00 37.51
CA GLU A 175 -32.25 10.60 38.32
C GLU A 175 -33.03 9.43 38.90
N ALA A 176 -32.94 9.30 40.23
CA ALA A 176 -33.74 8.37 40.99
C ALA A 176 -35.20 8.71 40.70
N SER A 177 -35.84 7.91 39.85
CA SER A 177 -37.27 8.00 39.61
C SER A 177 -38.00 7.86 40.95
N PRO A 178 -39.00 8.71 41.25
CA PRO A 178 -39.90 8.51 42.38
C PRO A 178 -40.76 7.25 42.22
#